data_AF-A0A522DTK1-F1
#
_entry.id   AF-A0A522DTK1-F1
#
_cell.length_a   1.000
_cell.length_b   1.000
_cell.length_c   1.000
_cell.angle_alpha   90.00
_cell.angle_beta   90.00
_cell.angle_gamma   90.00
#
_symmetry.space_group_name_H-M   'P 1'
#
loop_
_entity.id
_entity.type
_entity.pdbx_description
1 polymer ?
#
loop_
_entity_poly.entity_id
_entity_poly.type
_entity_poly.pdbx_seq_one_letter_code
_entity_poly.pdbx_strand_id
1 'polypeptide(L)' 'KMEKMKEGIIIIGNESKGIHEAILKTANVKITIPKKGEAESLNAAVATGIILSHIC' A
#
# COMPACT_ATOMS: atom_id res chain seq x y z
N LYS A 1 14.92 -6.48 -0.59
CA LYS A 1 14.91 -5.49 -1.70
C LYS A 1 13.80 -5.95 -2.63
N MET A 2 12.78 -5.14 -2.88
CA MET A 2 11.67 -5.54 -3.77
C MET A 2 12.23 -5.67 -5.19
N GLU A 3 11.94 -6.76 -5.90
CA GLU A 3 12.30 -6.87 -7.32
C GLU A 3 11.54 -5.80 -8.11
N LYS A 4 12.19 -5.23 -9.13
CA LYS A 4 11.55 -4.23 -9.99
C LYS A 4 10.36 -4.86 -10.70
N MET A 5 9.15 -4.42 -10.39
CA MET A 5 7.95 -4.85 -11.12
C MET A 5 7.94 -4.20 -12.51
N LYS A 6 7.73 -5.02 -13.55
CA LYS A 6 7.53 -4.54 -14.92
C LYS A 6 6.12 -3.97 -15.14
N GLU A 7 5.12 -4.57 -14.49
CA GLU A 7 3.71 -4.17 -14.57
C GLU A 7 2.98 -4.60 -13.30
N GLY A 8 1.86 -3.96 -13.00
CA GLY A 8 1.04 -4.29 -11.84
C GLY A 8 -0.05 -3.28 -11.55
N ILE A 9 -0.97 -3.66 -10.66
CA ILE A 9 -2.04 -2.80 -10.15
C ILE A 9 -1.78 -2.57 -8.67
N ILE A 10 -1.77 -1.30 -8.25
CA ILE A 10 -1.70 -0.93 -6.84
C ILE A 10 -3.12 -0.66 -6.36
N ILE A 11 -3.52 -1.36 -5.31
CA ILE A 11 -4.82 -1.19 -4.68
C ILE A 11 -4.60 -0.46 -3.36
N ILE A 12 -5.19 0.74 -3.24
CA ILE A 12 -5.15 1.56 -2.03
C ILE A 12 -6.53 1.52 -1.39
N GLY A 13 -6.56 1.22 -0.09
CA GLY A 13 -7.79 1.15 0.68
C GLY A 13 -8.38 2.54 0.95
N ASN A 14 -9.66 2.56 1.27
CA ASN A 14 -10.32 3.76 1.79
C ASN A 14 -9.76 4.13 3.17
N GLU A 15 -9.66 5.42 3.49
CA GLU A 15 -9.08 5.91 4.75
C GLU A 15 -9.81 5.39 5.99
N SER A 16 -11.13 5.20 5.92
CA SER A 16 -11.94 4.76 7.05
C SER A 16 -12.14 3.25 7.09
N LYS A 17 -12.27 2.59 5.92
CA LYS A 17 -12.66 1.18 5.81
C LYS A 17 -11.53 0.24 5.37
N GLY A 18 -10.39 0.78 4.96
CA GLY A 18 -9.27 0.00 4.43
C GLY A 18 -9.59 -0.70 3.11
N ILE A 19 -8.91 -1.83 2.87
CA ILE A 19 -9.11 -2.68 1.69
C ILE A 19 -10.07 -3.82 2.07
N HIS A 20 -11.05 -4.09 1.20
CA HIS A 20 -12.00 -5.19 1.41
C HIS A 20 -11.27 -6.55 1.50
N GLU A 21 -11.68 -7.39 2.45
CA GLU A 21 -10.97 -8.65 2.75
C GLU A 21 -10.88 -9.60 1.55
N ALA A 22 -11.92 -9.65 0.72
CA ALA A 22 -11.90 -10.44 -0.52
C ALA A 22 -10.76 -10.03 -1.46
N ILE A 23 -10.48 -8.72 -1.57
CA ILE A 23 -9.40 -8.19 -2.40
C ILE A 23 -8.04 -8.51 -1.77
N LEU A 24 -7.92 -8.38 -0.43
CA LEU A 24 -6.70 -8.75 0.30
C LEU A 24 -6.35 -10.24 0.17
N LYS A 25 -7.37 -11.12 0.06
CA LYS A 25 -7.17 -12.56 -0.14
C LYS A 25 -6.67 -12.90 -1.53
N THR A 26 -7.05 -12.12 -2.55
CA THR A 26 -6.64 -12.33 -3.93
C THR A 26 -5.35 -11.61 -4.32
N ALA A 27 -4.88 -10.66 -3.51
CA ALA A 27 -3.68 -9.88 -3.80
C ALA A 27 -2.41 -10.74 -3.82
N ASN A 28 -1.60 -10.59 -4.88
CA ASN A 28 -0.33 -11.30 -5.02
C ASN A 28 0.72 -10.84 -4.00
N VAL A 29 0.74 -9.54 -3.69
CA VAL A 29 1.71 -8.92 -2.79
C VAL A 29 0.95 -7.98 -1.86
N LYS A 30 1.29 -8.04 -0.57
CA LYS A 30 0.77 -7.14 0.46
C LYS A 30 1.90 -6.23 0.91
N ILE A 31 1.70 -4.92 0.80
CA ILE A 31 2.69 -3.90 1.13
C ILE A 31 2.17 -3.11 2.34
N THR A 32 3.03 -2.93 3.34
CA THR A 32 2.74 -2.13 4.53
C THR A 32 3.86 -1.14 4.76
N ILE A 33 3.52 0.12 5.02
CA ILE A 33 4.48 1.13 5.47
C ILE A 33 4.60 1.00 7.00
N PRO A 34 5.80 0.76 7.55
CA PRO A 34 5.99 0.72 9.00
C PRO A 34 5.55 2.03 9.64
N LYS A 35 4.69 1.96 10.65
CA LYS A 35 4.23 3.12 11.39
C LYS A 35 5.41 3.73 12.17
N LYS A 36 5.59 5.05 12.04
CA LYS A 36 6.54 5.84 12.83
C LYS A 36 5.81 7.05 13.41
N GLY A 37 5.91 7.23 14.73
CA GLY A 37 5.17 8.25 15.46
C GLY A 37 3.76 7.80 15.88
N GLU A 38 2.94 8.75 16.32
CA GLU A 38 1.70 8.45 17.02
C GLU A 38 0.47 8.36 16.10
N ALA A 39 0.53 8.98 14.91
CA ALA A 39 -0.58 9.01 13.96
C ALA A 39 -1.11 7.61 13.62
N GLU A 40 -2.43 7.43 13.57
CA GLU A 40 -3.06 6.14 13.32
C GLU A 40 -2.68 5.57 11.94
N SER A 41 -2.69 6.41 10.91
CA SER A 41 -2.31 6.05 9.54
C SER A 41 -1.81 7.27 8.76
N LEU A 42 -1.21 7.01 7.59
CA LEU A 42 -0.87 8.05 6.63
C LEU A 42 -2.06 8.33 5.70
N ASN A 43 -2.11 9.55 5.15
CA ASN A 43 -3.01 9.87 4.05
C ASN A 43 -2.77 8.92 2.86
N ALA A 44 -3.85 8.48 2.19
CA ALA A 44 -3.79 7.53 1.09
C ALA A 44 -2.88 7.97 -0.06
N ALA A 45 -2.90 9.26 -0.44
CA ALA A 45 -2.04 9.79 -1.50
C ALA A 45 -0.56 9.79 -1.08
N VAL A 46 -0.27 10.15 0.18
CA VAL A 46 1.10 10.12 0.72
C VAL A 46 1.62 8.68 0.78
N ALA A 47 0.81 7.73 1.28
CA ALA A 47 1.16 6.32 1.31
C ALA A 47 1.45 5.78 -0.10
N THR A 48 0.62 6.15 -1.07
CA THR A 48 0.82 5.78 -2.49
C THR A 48 2.14 6.32 -3.03
N GLY A 49 2.46 7.59 -2.76
CA GLY A 49 3.72 8.20 -3.19
C GLY A 49 4.96 7.51 -2.61
N ILE A 50 4.93 7.13 -1.33
CA ILE A 50 6.01 6.38 -0.69
C ILE A 50 6.17 5.00 -1.32
N ILE A 51 5.07 4.31 -1.62
CA ILE A 51 5.12 2.99 -2.25
C ILE A 51 5.73 3.10 -3.65
N LEU A 52 5.25 4.04 -4.47
CA LEU A 52 5.73 4.26 -5.83
C LEU A 52 7.24 4.58 -5.87
N SER A 53 7.74 5.40 -4.95
CA SER A 53 9.17 5.74 -4.89
C SER A 53 10.10 4.56 -4.59
N HIS A 54 9.57 3.45 -4.07
CA HIS A 54 10.35 2.24 -3.77
C HIS A 54 10.21 1.14 -4.82
N ILE A 55 9.20 1.21 -5.69
CA ILE A 55 8.92 0.17 -6.71
C ILE A 55 9.21 0.60 -8.14
N CYS A 56 9.21 1.91 -8.42
CA CYS A 56 9.58 2.48 -9.72
C CYS A 56 11.06 2.89 -9.74
#